data_AF-M8C3U1-F1
#
_entry.id   AF-M8C3U1-F1
#
_cell.length_a   1.000
_cell.length_b   1.000
_cell.length_c   1.000
_cell.angle_alpha   90.00
_cell.angle_beta   90.00
_cell.angle_gamma   90.00
#
_symmetry.space_group_name_H-M   'P 1'
#
loop_
_entity.id
_entity.type
_entity.pdbx_description
1 polymer ?
#
loop_
_entity_poly.entity_id
_entity_poly.type
_entity_poly.pdbx_seq_one_letter_code
_entity_poly.pdbx_strand_id
1 'polypeptide(L)'
;MGPCGGGGGHDRDMDMRGVNRVVKLVVRHGDTVDAISVLYERNGREEWTDLWGGQGGTLSEICLRPDEHFTGVVGHYGEFDGSFAVRSLTFVSNARSFGPLSTSGKKSSSESDFNLL
;
A
#
# COMPACT_ATOMS: atom_id res chain seq x y z
N MET A 1 7.95 13.00 6.89
CA MET A 1 6.72 12.41 6.33
C MET A 1 5.95 11.76 7.47
N GLY A 2 4.63 11.81 7.44
CA GLY A 2 3.74 11.22 8.46
C GLY A 2 2.64 10.40 7.78
N PRO A 3 1.85 9.62 8.54
CA PRO A 3 0.83 8.74 7.96
C PRO A 3 -0.20 9.51 7.14
N CYS A 4 -0.50 9.02 5.94
CA CYS A 4 -1.57 9.55 5.08
C CYS A 4 -2.76 8.58 5.13
N GLY A 5 -3.83 8.96 5.83
CA GLY A 5 -5.03 8.13 6.02
C GLY A 5 -6.10 8.86 6.83
N GLY A 6 -7.28 8.25 6.99
CA GLY A 6 -8.32 8.77 7.88
C GLY A 6 -7.90 8.70 9.35
N GLY A 7 -8.59 9.45 10.22
CA GLY A 7 -8.31 9.47 11.67
C GLY A 7 -8.67 8.17 12.43
N GLY A 8 -8.96 7.08 11.72
CA GLY A 8 -9.29 5.77 12.29
C GLY A 8 -8.20 4.74 11.96
N GLY A 9 -7.78 3.97 12.97
CA GLY A 9 -6.69 2.99 12.87
C GLY A 9 -5.70 3.14 14.01
N HIS A 10 -4.90 2.11 14.26
CA HIS A 10 -3.74 2.22 15.17
C HIS A 10 -2.50 2.48 14.33
N ASP A 11 -1.63 3.39 14.77
CA ASP A 11 -0.31 3.58 14.18
C ASP A 11 0.41 2.22 14.11
N ARG A 12 0.87 1.87 12.91
CA ARG A 12 1.65 0.68 12.67
C ARG A 12 3.01 1.13 12.18
N ASP A 13 4.03 0.85 12.98
CA ASP A 13 5.42 1.08 12.61
C ASP A 13 6.12 -0.26 12.50
N MET A 14 7.02 -0.37 11.53
CA MET A 14 7.74 -1.62 11.25
C MET A 14 9.21 -1.44 11.62
N ASP A 15 9.74 -2.35 12.43
CA ASP A 15 11.18 -2.36 12.70
C ASP A 15 11.96 -2.78 11.45
N MET A 16 12.58 -1.80 10.80
CA MET A 16 13.34 -1.99 9.57
C MET A 16 14.76 -2.55 9.80
N ARG A 17 15.19 -2.81 11.05
CA ARG A 17 16.55 -3.30 11.32
C ARG A 17 16.80 -4.65 10.65
N GLY A 18 17.86 -4.75 9.86
CA GLY A 18 18.24 -6.01 9.20
C GLY A 18 17.29 -6.45 8.09
N VAL A 19 16.34 -5.59 7.68
CA VAL A 19 15.56 -5.78 6.45
C VAL A 19 16.46 -5.48 5.27
N ASN A 20 16.61 -6.46 4.38
CA ASN A 20 17.47 -6.37 3.20
C ASN A 20 16.70 -5.80 2.01
N ARG A 21 15.51 -6.34 1.74
CA ARG A 21 14.72 -6.01 0.55
C ARG A 21 13.26 -6.45 0.71
N VAL A 22 12.35 -5.71 0.07
CA VAL A 22 10.96 -6.14 -0.14
C VAL A 22 10.91 -7.16 -1.28
N VAL A 23 10.31 -8.32 -1.03
CA VAL A 23 10.18 -9.41 -2.01
C VAL A 23 8.84 -9.35 -2.72
N LYS A 24 7.77 -9.16 -1.94
CA LYS A 24 6.40 -9.14 -2.44
C LYS A 24 5.55 -8.17 -1.64
N LEU A 25 4.61 -7.54 -2.33
CA LEU A 25 3.58 -6.72 -1.73
C LEU A 25 2.22 -7.34 -2.06
N VAL A 26 1.37 -7.47 -1.05
CA VAL A 26 0.00 -7.95 -1.17
C VAL A 26 -0.93 -6.81 -0.78
N VAL A 27 -1.87 -6.50 -1.66
CA VAL A 27 -2.85 -5.44 -1.47
C VAL A 27 -4.25 -6.01 -1.62
N ARG A 28 -5.10 -5.80 -0.62
CA ARG A 28 -6.54 -6.03 -0.72
C ARG A 28 -7.20 -4.73 -1.15
N HIS A 29 -7.99 -4.77 -2.22
CA HIS A 29 -8.67 -3.59 -2.73
C HIS A 29 -9.99 -3.92 -3.43
N GLY A 30 -10.89 -2.95 -3.40
CA GLY A 30 -12.14 -2.90 -4.16
C GLY A 30 -12.44 -1.45 -4.53
N ASP A 31 -13.50 -0.88 -3.95
CA ASP A 31 -13.77 0.55 -4.08
C ASP A 31 -12.72 1.42 -3.36
N THR A 32 -12.03 0.87 -2.36
CA THR A 32 -10.92 1.49 -1.63
C THR A 32 -9.78 0.50 -1.45
N VAL A 33 -8.66 0.93 -0.88
CA VAL A 33 -7.62 0.03 -0.41
C VAL A 33 -8.01 -0.49 0.97
N ASP A 34 -8.37 -1.77 1.04
CA ASP A 34 -8.85 -2.42 2.25
C ASP A 34 -7.70 -2.81 3.19
N ALA A 35 -6.60 -3.35 2.64
CA ALA A 35 -5.45 -3.77 3.44
C ALA A 35 -4.16 -3.92 2.63
N ILE A 36 -3.03 -3.88 3.33
CA ILE A 36 -1.69 -4.10 2.77
C ILE A 36 -0.91 -5.06 3.66
N SER A 37 -0.11 -5.94 3.05
CA SER A 37 0.89 -6.77 3.72
C SER A 37 2.14 -6.87 2.86
N VAL A 38 3.31 -6.88 3.49
CA VAL A 38 4.60 -6.89 2.82
C VAL A 38 5.35 -8.16 3.21
N LEU A 39 5.88 -8.86 2.22
CA LEU A 39 6.90 -9.89 2.41
C LEU A 39 8.26 -9.27 2.16
N TYR A 40 9.15 -9.39 3.12
CA TYR A 40 10.49 -8.84 3.06
C TYR A 40 11.52 -9.88 3.50
N GLU A 41 12.75 -9.74 3.01
CA GLU A 41 13.87 -10.54 3.47
C GLU A 41 14.54 -9.82 4.65
N ARG A 42 14.70 -10.53 5.77
CA ARG A 42 15.41 -10.08 6.97
C ARG A 42 16.45 -11.10 7.38
N ASN A 43 17.71 -10.69 7.47
CA ASN A 43 18.83 -11.58 7.82
C ASN A 43 18.84 -12.90 7.00
N GLY A 44 18.50 -12.82 5.71
CA GLY A 44 18.45 -13.99 4.80
C GLY A 44 17.22 -14.90 4.97
N ARG A 45 16.17 -14.46 5.67
CA ARG A 45 14.90 -15.18 5.79
C ARG A 45 13.74 -14.31 5.32
N GLU A 46 12.74 -14.90 4.70
CA GLU A 46 11.52 -14.19 4.33
C GLU A 46 10.55 -14.11 5.51
N GLU A 47 10.07 -12.90 5.80
CA GLU A 47 9.12 -12.59 6.86
C GLU A 47 7.97 -11.76 6.31
N TRP A 48 6.74 -12.07 6.74
CA TRP A 48 5.56 -11.28 6.43
C TRP A 48 5.30 -10.26 7.53
N THR A 49 4.88 -9.06 7.15
CA THR A 49 4.20 -8.16 8.08
C THR A 49 2.82 -8.71 8.41
N ASP A 50 2.25 -8.25 9.52
CA ASP A 50 0.82 -8.36 9.74
C ASP A 50 0.04 -7.76 8.55
N LEU A 51 -1.19 -8.23 8.35
CA LEU A 51 -2.11 -7.59 7.42
C LEU A 51 -2.62 -6.30 8.04
N TRP A 52 -2.20 -5.16 7.50
CA TRP A 52 -2.63 -3.84 7.96
C TRP A 52 -3.88 -3.42 7.19
N GLY A 53 -5.05 -3.54 7.84
CA GLY A 53 -6.34 -3.16 7.28
C GLY A 53 -7.43 -4.21 7.53
N GLY A 54 -8.47 -4.19 6.70
CA GLY A 54 -9.64 -5.07 6.78
C GLY A 54 -9.55 -6.33 5.90
N GLN A 55 -10.55 -7.20 6.01
CA GLN A 55 -10.70 -8.41 5.19
C GLN A 55 -11.49 -8.17 3.88
N GLY A 56 -11.85 -6.92 3.58
CA GLY A 56 -12.61 -6.55 2.39
C GLY A 56 -11.82 -6.72 1.08
N GLY A 57 -12.47 -6.38 -0.03
CA GLY A 57 -11.84 -6.35 -1.35
C GLY A 57 -11.33 -7.70 -1.90
N THR A 58 -10.63 -7.60 -3.02
CA THR A 58 -9.93 -8.69 -3.69
C THR A 58 -8.42 -8.57 -3.51
N LEU A 59 -7.70 -9.69 -3.53
CA LEU A 59 -6.26 -9.72 -3.31
C LEU A 59 -5.51 -9.54 -4.63
N SER A 60 -4.54 -8.63 -4.65
CA SER A 60 -3.57 -8.47 -5.72
C SER A 60 -2.15 -8.61 -5.19
N GLU A 61 -1.32 -9.34 -5.92
CA GLU A 61 0.08 -9.56 -5.56
C GLU A 61 1.01 -8.83 -6.53
N ILE A 62 2.02 -8.19 -5.96
CA ILE A 62 3.11 -7.54 -6.67
C ILE A 62 4.41 -8.23 -6.24
N CYS A 63 5.00 -9.01 -7.14
CA CYS A 63 6.28 -9.68 -6.90
C CYS A 63 7.42 -8.87 -7.52
N LEU A 64 8.43 -8.53 -6.74
CA LEU A 64 9.62 -7.81 -7.20
C LEU A 64 10.70 -8.78 -7.66
N ARG A 65 11.36 -8.48 -8.78
CA ARG A 65 12.56 -9.20 -9.26
C ARG A 65 13.78 -8.94 -8.35
N PRO A 66 14.79 -9.82 -8.31
CA PRO A 66 15.95 -9.70 -7.41
C PRO A 66 16.61 -8.31 -7.33
N ASP A 67 16.64 -7.56 -8.43
CA ASP A 67 17.23 -6.23 -8.61
C ASP A 67 16.20 -5.08 -8.58
N GLU A 68 14.93 -5.42 -8.35
CA GLU A 68 13.80 -4.51 -8.35
C GLU A 68 13.44 -4.12 -6.91
N HIS A 69 13.28 -2.81 -6.68
CA HIS A 69 12.89 -2.21 -5.41
C HIS A 69 11.93 -1.05 -5.66
N PHE A 70 11.01 -0.83 -4.71
CA PHE A 70 10.12 0.32 -4.77
C PHE A 70 10.91 1.62 -4.60
N THR A 71 10.59 2.59 -5.44
CA THR A 71 11.17 3.94 -5.45
C THR A 71 10.13 5.01 -5.10
N GLY A 72 8.86 4.64 -5.00
CA GLY A 72 7.82 5.52 -4.49
C GLY A 72 6.45 4.86 -4.44
N VAL A 73 5.56 5.51 -3.72
CA VAL A 73 4.14 5.17 -3.66
C VAL A 73 3.32 6.41 -3.92
N VAL A 74 2.51 6.36 -4.97
CA VAL A 74 1.53 7.42 -5.29
C VAL A 74 0.18 6.94 -4.83
N GLY A 75 -0.52 7.75 -4.06
CA GLY A 75 -1.84 7.40 -3.56
C GLY A 75 -2.84 8.53 -3.72
N HIS A 76 -4.10 8.13 -3.80
CA HIS A 76 -5.24 9.02 -3.78
C HIS A 76 -6.06 8.69 -2.54
N TYR A 77 -6.44 9.69 -1.75
CA TYR A 77 -7.34 9.52 -0.61
C TYR A 77 -8.52 10.49 -0.71
N GLY A 78 -9.62 10.13 -0.06
CA GLY A 78 -10.85 10.91 -0.10
C GLY A 78 -11.94 10.27 0.76
N GLU A 79 -13.09 10.92 0.79
CA GLU A 79 -14.25 10.41 1.53
C GLU A 79 -14.86 9.18 0.82
N PHE A 80 -15.12 8.14 1.59
CA PHE A 80 -15.81 6.93 1.19
C PHE A 80 -16.70 6.46 2.34
N ASP A 81 -18.01 6.32 2.07
CA ASP A 81 -19.00 5.89 3.05
C ASP A 81 -18.97 6.69 4.38
N GLY A 82 -18.80 8.01 4.29
CA GLY A 82 -18.76 8.93 5.43
C GLY A 82 -17.44 8.92 6.23
N SER A 83 -16.40 8.24 5.75
CA SER A 83 -15.06 8.20 6.36
C SER A 83 -13.97 8.50 5.34
N PHE A 84 -12.82 9.05 5.77
CA PHE A 84 -11.67 9.22 4.87
C PHE A 84 -10.90 7.91 4.73
N ALA A 85 -10.68 7.49 3.49
CA ALA A 85 -9.96 6.26 3.15
C ALA A 85 -8.98 6.48 1.99
N VAL A 86 -7.97 5.62 1.90
CA VAL A 86 -7.11 5.55 0.71
C VAL A 86 -7.94 4.94 -0.42
N ARG A 87 -8.24 5.76 -1.42
CA ARG A 87 -9.06 5.43 -2.57
C ARG A 87 -8.29 4.59 -3.58
N SER A 88 -7.00 4.84 -3.79
CA SER A 88 -6.16 4.05 -4.71
C SER A 88 -4.67 4.19 -4.40
N LEU A 89 -3.90 3.18 -4.81
CA LEU A 89 -2.45 3.18 -4.70
C LEU A 89 -1.78 2.73 -6.01
N THR A 90 -0.72 3.43 -6.39
CA THR A 90 0.20 3.02 -7.45
C THR A 90 1.59 2.89 -6.84
N PHE A 91 2.14 1.69 -6.91
CA PHE A 91 3.51 1.42 -6.46
C PHE A 91 4.47 1.60 -7.63
N VAL A 92 5.51 2.39 -7.44
CA VAL A 92 6.53 2.66 -8.44
C VAL A 92 7.82 1.99 -7.99
N SER A 93 8.44 1.23 -8.89
CA SER A 93 9.77 0.65 -8.70
C SER A 93 10.77 1.29 -9.64
N ASN A 94 12.05 0.95 -9.45
CA ASN A 94 13.12 1.32 -10.37
C ASN A 94 12.95 0.76 -11.81
N ALA A 95 12.05 -0.21 -12.02
CA ALA A 95 11.85 -0.85 -13.32
C ALA A 95 10.44 -0.66 -13.93
N ARG A 96 9.40 -0.52 -13.09
CA ARG A 96 7.99 -0.57 -13.51
C ARG A 96 7.04 0.00 -12.46
N SER A 97 5.83 0.34 -12.89
CA SER A 97 4.73 0.77 -12.00
C SER A 97 3.65 -0.31 -11.88
N PHE A 98 3.01 -0.38 -10.71
CA PHE A 98 1.95 -1.33 -10.37
C PHE A 98 0.74 -0.57 -9.84
N GLY A 99 -0.33 -0.49 -10.64
CA GLY A 99 -1.56 0.18 -10.26
C GLY A 99 -2.17 0.97 -11.43
N PRO A 100 -3.14 1.85 -11.15
CA PRO A 100 -3.71 2.10 -9.82
C PRO A 100 -4.49 0.89 -9.29
N LEU A 101 -4.17 0.49 -8.06
CA LEU A 101 -4.92 -0.50 -7.30
C LEU A 101 -6.08 0.21 -6.60
N SER A 102 -7.15 0.41 -7.37
CA SER A 102 -8.53 0.47 -6.89
C SER A 102 -9.51 0.51 -8.06
N THR A 103 -10.77 0.19 -7.79
CA THR A 103 -11.82 0.13 -8.81
C THR A 103 -13.12 0.72 -8.32
N SER A 104 -13.32 2.04 -8.48
CA SER A 104 -14.58 2.55 -9.02
C SER A 104 -14.44 4.00 -9.47
N GLY A 105 -14.90 4.28 -10.70
CA GLY A 105 -14.81 5.58 -11.38
C GLY A 105 -15.66 6.70 -10.78
N LYS A 106 -15.86 6.73 -9.46
CA LYS A 106 -16.47 7.84 -8.75
C LYS A 106 -15.37 8.68 -8.12
N LYS A 107 -14.95 9.73 -8.82
CA LYS A 107 -14.21 10.83 -8.23
C LYS A 107 -15.17 11.64 -7.36
N SER A 108 -14.93 11.70 -6.06
CA SER A 108 -15.60 12.67 -5.20
C SER A 108 -14.83 13.98 -5.21
N SER A 109 -15.50 15.11 -4.97
CA SER A 109 -14.91 16.46 -5.08
C SER A 109 -13.92 16.84 -3.97
N SER A 110 -13.60 15.93 -3.05
CA SER A 110 -12.69 16.12 -1.90
C SER A 110 -11.52 15.12 -1.92
N GLU A 111 -10.95 14.89 -3.11
CA GLU A 111 -9.81 14.01 -3.30
C GLU A 111 -8.48 14.77 -3.24
N SER A 112 -7.45 14.13 -2.70
CA SER A 112 -6.09 14.66 -2.66
C SER A 112 -5.08 13.55 -2.93
N ASP A 113 -3.98 13.95 -3.57
CA ASP A 113 -2.92 13.05 -3.99
C ASP A 113 -1.78 13.13 -2.98
N PHE A 114 -1.18 11.99 -2.65
CA PHE A 114 0.05 11.95 -1.88
C PHE A 114 1.14 11.16 -2.62
N ASN A 115 2.38 11.54 -2.35
CA ASN A 115 3.55 10.84 -2.84
C ASN A 115 4.48 10.56 -1.64
N LEU A 116 4.76 9.29 -1.40
CA LEU A 116 5.74 8.84 -0.42
C LEU A 116 7.00 8.43 -1.19
N LEU A 117 8.12 9.11 -0.88
CA LEU A 117 9.48 8.85 -1.37
C LEU A 117 10.31 8.22 -0.25
#